data_AF-A0A2D2M777-F1
#
_entry.id   AF-A0A2D2M777-F1
#
_cell.length_a   1.000
_cell.length_b   1.000
_cell.length_c   1.000
_cell.angle_alpha   90.00
_cell.angle_beta   90.00
_cell.angle_gamma   90.00
#
_symmetry.space_group_name_H-M   'P 1'
#
loop_
_entity.id
_entity.type
_entity.pdbx_description
1 polymer ?
#
loop_
_entity_poly.entity_id
_entity_poly.type
_entity_poly.pdbx_seq_one_letter_code
_entity_poly.pdbx_strand_id
1 'polypeptide(L)'
;MAISAIVNAVFNIDSKTYTASLNIPSSAPTKDAPFQFSVISQAPTPDGGKAPAPQTLLEVAVGSTNQVFVAVSPPMDVISGAIGSDVVQDLNVVVSEGTYNREKHTFS
;
A
#
# COMPACT_ATOMS: atom_id res chain seq x y z
N MET A 1 23.22 -2.72 16.08
CA MET A 1 23.26 -1.68 15.04
C MET A 1 21.83 -1.37 14.66
N ALA A 2 21.43 -0.10 14.70
CA ALA A 2 20.13 0.34 14.19
C ALA A 2 20.24 0.43 12.66
N ILE A 3 19.35 -0.26 11.94
CA ILE A 3 19.24 -0.13 10.48
C ILE A 3 17.99 0.70 10.23
N SER A 4 18.16 1.88 9.63
CA SER A 4 17.07 2.67 9.07
C SER A 4 17.23 2.73 7.57
N ALA A 5 16.15 2.48 6.84
CA ALA A 5 16.15 2.54 5.40
C ALA A 5 14.80 3.03 4.89
N ILE A 6 14.85 3.92 3.90
CA ILE A 6 13.72 4.24 3.05
C ILE A 6 14.05 3.66 1.68
N VAL A 7 13.32 2.63 1.28
CA VAL A 7 13.46 2.04 -0.05
C VAL A 7 12.23 2.42 -0.86
N ASN A 8 12.45 3.11 -1.97
CA ASN A 8 11.42 3.40 -2.95
C ASN A 8 11.79 2.69 -4.25
N ALA A 9 10.92 1.82 -4.73
CA ALA A 9 11.05 1.15 -6.01
C ALA A 9 9.87 1.56 -6.89
N VAL A 10 10.19 2.04 -8.09
CA VAL A 10 9.20 2.44 -9.09
C VAL A 10 9.28 1.45 -10.25
N PHE A 11 8.16 0.81 -10.56
CA PHE A 11 8.03 -0.13 -11.66
C PHE A 11 7.06 0.44 -12.69
N ASN A 12 7.45 0.43 -13.96
CA ASN A 12 6.54 0.75 -15.06
C ASN A 12 6.16 -0.54 -15.77
N ILE A 13 4.88 -0.90 -15.70
CA ILE A 13 4.35 -2.13 -16.29
C ILE A 13 3.08 -1.74 -17.06
N ASP A 14 3.06 -2.05 -18.37
CA ASP A 14 1.90 -1.80 -19.23
C ASP A 14 1.35 -0.36 -19.12
N SER A 15 2.24 0.62 -19.24
CA SER A 15 1.95 2.07 -19.11
C SER A 15 1.41 2.53 -17.75
N LYS A 16 1.45 1.67 -16.72
CA LYS A 16 1.11 2.00 -15.33
C LYS A 16 2.37 2.10 -14.48
N THR A 17 2.33 2.98 -13.49
CA THR A 17 3.42 3.15 -12.54
C THR A 17 3.02 2.54 -11.21
N TYR A 18 3.85 1.64 -10.69
CA TYR A 18 3.71 1.06 -9.36
C TYR A 18 4.86 1.56 -8.48
N THR A 19 4.53 2.15 -7.35
CA THR A 19 5.50 2.62 -6.36
C THR A 19 5.40 1.75 -5.13
N ALA A 20 6.45 1.00 -4.85
CA ALA A 20 6.63 0.30 -3.58
C ALA A 20 7.52 1.15 -2.67
N SER A 21 7.01 1.48 -1.49
CA SER A 21 7.69 2.26 -0.48
C SER A 21 7.82 1.45 0.79
N LEU A 22 9.04 1.34 1.30
CA LEU A 22 9.38 0.65 2.54
C LEU A 22 10.07 1.64 3.46
N ASN A 23 9.53 1.83 4.65
CA ASN A 23 10.11 2.66 5.70
C ASN A 23 10.41 1.81 6.93
N ILE A 24 11.71 1.60 7.17
CA ILE A 24 12.20 0.88 8.34
C ILE A 24 12.68 1.91 9.38
N PRO A 25 11.99 2.05 10.53
CA PRO A 25 12.41 2.96 11.58
C PRO A 25 13.77 2.55 12.18
N SER A 26 14.53 3.52 12.68
CA SER A 26 15.85 3.31 13.30
C SER A 26 15.79 2.59 14.66
N SER A 27 14.60 2.36 15.20
CA SER A 27 14.35 1.64 16.45
C SER A 27 13.25 0.59 16.27
N ALA A 28 12.99 -0.21 17.31
CA ALA A 28 11.80 -1.06 17.36
C ALA A 28 10.56 -0.21 17.02
N PRO A 29 9.67 -0.70 16.13
CA PRO A 29 8.46 0.03 15.76
C PRO A 29 7.61 0.36 16.98
N THR A 30 7.02 1.55 16.96
CA THR A 30 6.13 2.02 18.02
C THR A 30 4.78 2.39 17.44
N LYS A 31 3.82 2.71 18.32
CA LYS A 31 2.55 3.30 17.93
C LYS A 31 2.71 4.55 17.05
N ASP A 32 3.67 5.41 17.39
CA ASP A 32 3.88 6.71 16.74
C ASP A 32 4.83 6.64 15.54
N ALA A 33 5.69 5.61 15.49
CA ALA A 33 6.61 5.34 14.40
C ALA A 33 6.57 3.85 14.04
N PRO A 34 5.48 3.37 13.42
CA PRO A 34 5.40 1.99 12.99
C PRO A 34 6.33 1.74 11.80
N PHE A 35 6.74 0.49 11.62
CA PHE A 35 7.24 0.03 10.33
C PHE A 35 6.12 0.18 9.30
N GLN A 36 6.46 0.66 8.10
CA GLN A 36 5.48 0.89 7.05
C GLN A 36 5.97 0.31 5.73
N PHE A 37 5.08 -0.41 5.04
CA PHE A 37 5.28 -0.83 3.67
C PHE A 37 4.01 -0.58 2.87
N SER A 38 4.14 0.05 1.71
CA SER A 38 2.99 0.33 0.85
C SER A 38 3.32 0.10 -0.61
N VAL A 39 2.34 -0.38 -1.36
CA VAL A 39 2.38 -0.46 -2.83
C VAL A 39 1.22 0.34 -3.37
N ILE A 40 1.53 1.34 -4.18
CA ILE A 40 0.55 2.23 -4.81
C ILE A 40 0.67 2.07 -6.32
N SER A 41 -0.46 1.91 -7.00
CA SER A 41 -0.53 1.96 -8.46
C SER A 41 -1.12 3.27 -8.95
N GLN A 42 -0.55 3.79 -10.03
CA GLN A 42 -1.01 4.95 -10.75
C GLN A 42 -1.30 4.54 -12.19
N ALA A 43 -2.56 4.65 -12.59
CA ALA A 43 -2.97 4.48 -13.99
C ALA A 43 -2.50 5.67 -14.84
N PRO A 44 -2.23 5.45 -16.14
CA PRO A 44 -1.79 6.51 -17.05
C PRO A 44 -2.85 7.63 -17.13
N THR A 45 -2.37 8.85 -17.34
CA THR A 45 -3.22 9.99 -17.64
C THR A 45 -3.77 9.83 -19.06
N PRO A 46 -5.10 9.82 -19.26
CA PRO A 46 -5.69 9.85 -20.59
C PRO A 46 -5.31 11.14 -21.32
N ASP A 47 -5.16 11.10 -22.64
CA ASP A 47 -4.81 12.29 -23.43
C ASP A 47 -5.80 13.44 -23.21
N GLY A 48 -5.28 14.60 -22.80
CA GLY A 48 -6.09 15.79 -22.49
C GLY A 48 -6.91 15.71 -21.20
N GLY A 49 -6.74 14.63 -20.41
CA GLY A 49 -7.47 14.37 -19.19
C GLY A 49 -6.67 14.58 -17.89
N LYS A 50 -7.32 14.30 -16.76
CA LYS A 50 -6.70 14.29 -15.43
C LYS A 50 -6.23 12.86 -15.10
N ALA A 51 -5.06 12.75 -14.47
CA ALA A 51 -4.59 11.48 -13.92
C ALA A 51 -5.64 10.89 -12.95
N PRO A 52 -5.95 9.59 -13.05
CA PRO A 52 -6.78 8.90 -12.07
C PRO A 52 -6.17 9.02 -10.67
N ALA A 53 -6.99 8.90 -9.62
CA ALA A 53 -6.47 8.85 -8.26
C ALA A 53 -5.57 7.62 -8.09
N PRO A 54 -4.41 7.74 -7.39
CA PRO A 54 -3.60 6.59 -7.05
C PRO A 54 -4.41 5.58 -6.24
N GLN A 55 -4.18 4.30 -6.48
CA GLN A 55 -4.81 3.21 -5.74
C GLN A 55 -3.78 2.51 -4.86
N THR A 56 -4.09 2.35 -3.58
CA THR A 56 -3.26 1.57 -2.66
C THR A 56 -3.60 0.09 -2.79
N LEU A 57 -2.64 -0.68 -3.31
CA LEU A 57 -2.78 -2.12 -3.52
C LEU A 57 -2.41 -2.94 -2.28
N LEU A 58 -1.42 -2.45 -1.53
CA LEU A 58 -0.99 -3.07 -0.29
C LEU A 58 -0.56 -1.98 0.66
N GLU A 59 -0.99 -2.08 1.91
CA GLU A 59 -0.51 -1.25 3.01
C GLU A 59 -0.31 -2.14 4.22
N VAL A 60 0.90 -2.14 4.75
CA VAL A 60 1.29 -2.88 5.95
C VAL A 60 1.87 -1.87 6.93
N ALA A 61 1.33 -1.85 8.14
CA ALA A 61 1.90 -1.14 9.26
C ALA A 61 2.05 -2.06 10.47
N VAL A 62 3.22 -2.03 11.10
CA VAL A 62 3.51 -2.80 12.31
C VAL A 62 4.05 -1.86 13.37
N GLY A 63 3.31 -1.70 14.46
CA GLY A 63 3.69 -0.88 15.61
C GLY A 63 4.29 -1.73 16.74
N SER A 64 3.84 -1.47 17.96
CA SER A 64 4.21 -2.26 19.15
C SER A 64 3.35 -3.54 19.28
N THR A 65 3.40 -4.22 20.43
CA THR A 65 2.59 -5.43 20.68
C THR A 65 1.10 -5.17 20.38
N ASN A 66 0.47 -6.08 19.65
CA ASN A 66 -0.95 -6.02 19.23
C ASN A 66 -1.29 -4.81 18.34
N GLN A 67 -0.32 -4.31 17.56
CA GLN A 67 -0.51 -3.22 16.60
C GLN A 67 -0.04 -3.67 15.22
N VAL A 68 -0.95 -4.27 14.47
CA VAL A 68 -0.70 -4.73 13.10
C VAL A 68 -1.84 -4.27 12.23
N PHE A 69 -1.52 -3.72 11.08
CA PHE A 69 -2.48 -3.37 10.05
C PHE A 69 -1.98 -3.88 8.72
N VAL A 70 -2.81 -4.63 8.02
CA VAL A 70 -2.57 -5.09 6.65
C VAL A 70 -3.84 -4.83 5.88
N ALA A 71 -3.78 -3.98 4.86
CA ALA A 71 -4.84 -3.79 3.90
C ALA A 71 -4.35 -4.21 2.51
N VAL A 72 -5.09 -5.09 1.85
CA VAL A 72 -4.79 -5.57 0.51
C VAL A 72 -5.98 -5.27 -0.39
N SER A 73 -5.71 -4.51 -1.45
CA SER A 73 -6.63 -4.28 -2.56
C SER A 73 -5.96 -4.86 -3.81
N PRO A 74 -6.52 -5.91 -4.43
CA PRO A 74 -5.93 -6.44 -5.64
C PRO A 74 -5.93 -5.39 -6.75
N PRO A 75 -4.94 -5.43 -7.66
CA PRO A 75 -4.97 -4.61 -8.86
C PRO A 75 -6.11 -5.09 -9.78
N MET A 76 -7.29 -4.49 -9.62
CA MET A 76 -8.52 -4.85 -10.34
C MET A 76 -8.34 -4.87 -11.85
N ASP A 77 -7.44 -4.01 -12.37
CA ASP A 77 -7.13 -3.98 -13.79
C ASP A 77 -6.33 -5.20 -14.27
N VAL A 78 -5.43 -5.74 -13.44
CA VAL A 78 -4.67 -6.96 -13.77
C VAL A 78 -5.59 -8.17 -13.68
N ILE A 79 -6.47 -8.19 -12.69
CA ILE A 79 -7.45 -9.27 -12.52
C ILE A 79 -8.47 -9.28 -13.66
N SER A 80 -9.03 -8.14 -14.02
CA SER A 80 -9.97 -8.05 -15.14
C SER A 80 -9.33 -8.46 -16.47
N GLY A 81 -8.05 -8.13 -16.69
CA GLY A 81 -7.30 -8.56 -17.87
C GLY A 81 -6.92 -10.05 -17.89
N ALA A 82 -6.67 -10.67 -16.73
CA ALA A 82 -6.18 -12.05 -16.64
C ALA A 82 -7.27 -13.11 -16.45
N ILE A 83 -8.35 -12.79 -15.73
CA ILE A 83 -9.35 -13.76 -15.26
C ILE A 83 -10.78 -13.43 -15.72
N GLY A 84 -10.97 -12.31 -16.41
CA GLY A 84 -12.28 -11.79 -16.81
C GLY A 84 -12.88 -10.86 -15.74
N SER A 85 -13.52 -9.78 -16.19
CA SER A 85 -14.07 -8.70 -15.37
C SER A 85 -15.12 -9.12 -14.33
N ASP A 86 -15.67 -10.32 -14.46
CA ASP A 86 -16.88 -10.72 -13.73
C ASP A 86 -16.58 -11.55 -12.48
N VAL A 87 -15.31 -11.95 -12.27
CA VAL A 87 -14.91 -12.90 -11.21
C VAL A 87 -14.56 -12.19 -9.89
N VAL A 88 -13.89 -11.05 -9.94
CA VAL A 88 -13.59 -10.23 -8.75
C VAL A 88 -14.04 -8.81 -9.05
N GLN A 89 -15.09 -8.36 -8.36
CA GLN A 89 -15.71 -7.05 -8.60
C GLN A 89 -15.27 -6.00 -7.59
N ASP A 90 -14.99 -6.41 -6.36
CA ASP A 90 -14.33 -5.61 -5.33
C ASP A 90 -13.83 -6.56 -4.24
N LEU A 91 -12.53 -6.56 -3.94
CA LEU A 91 -11.96 -7.30 -2.82
C LEU A 91 -11.05 -6.37 -2.04
N ASN A 92 -11.41 -6.10 -0.79
CA ASN A 92 -10.55 -5.41 0.16
C ASN A 92 -10.40 -6.30 1.38
N VAL A 93 -9.19 -6.81 1.61
CA VAL A 93 -8.90 -7.65 2.77
C VAL A 93 -8.15 -6.80 3.78
N VAL A 94 -8.77 -6.59 4.95
CA VAL A 94 -8.17 -5.84 6.05
C VAL A 94 -7.97 -6.78 7.23
N VAL A 95 -6.73 -6.91 7.69
CA VAL A 95 -6.36 -7.55 8.95
C VAL A 95 -5.84 -6.45 9.86
N SER A 96 -6.56 -6.16 10.93
CA SER A 96 -6.18 -5.11 11.87
C SER A 96 -6.27 -5.58 13.31
N GLU A 97 -5.18 -5.42 14.04
CA GLU A 97 -5.11 -5.50 15.49
C GLU A 97 -4.70 -4.12 16.03
N GLY A 98 -5.51 -3.56 16.92
CA GLY A 98 -5.46 -2.14 17.29
C GLY A 98 -6.19 -1.22 16.31
N THR A 99 -6.18 0.10 16.59
CA THR A 99 -6.85 1.11 15.75
C THR A 99 -5.82 1.89 14.93
N TYR A 100 -5.62 1.54 13.67
CA TYR A 100 -4.67 2.25 12.80
C TYR A 100 -5.31 3.47 12.13
N ASN A 101 -4.64 4.63 12.24
CA ASN A 101 -4.99 5.85 11.53
C ASN A 101 -4.18 5.95 10.25
N ARG A 102 -4.83 5.74 9.10
CA ARG A 102 -4.20 5.74 7.77
C ARG A 102 -3.74 7.11 7.29
N GLU A 103 -4.30 8.20 7.83
CA GLU A 103 -3.90 9.56 7.45
C GLU A 103 -2.65 10.01 8.21
N LYS A 104 -2.57 9.64 9.50
CA LYS A 104 -1.43 9.97 10.37
C LYS A 104 -0.34 8.92 10.33
N HIS A 105 -0.64 7.76 9.76
CA HIS A 105 0.20 6.56 9.77
C HIS A 105 0.63 6.11 11.18
N THR A 106 -0.27 6.20 12.15
CA THR A 106 -0.03 5.84 13.56
C THR A 106 -1.14 4.96 14.13
N PHE A 107 -0.86 4.23 15.20
CA PHE A 107 -1.88 3.49 15.95
C PHE A 107 -2.52 4.35 17.05
N SER A 108 -3.76 4.05 17.44
CA SER A 108 -4.52 4.70 18.52
C SER A 108 -4.65 3.76 19.70
#